data_AF-A0AAJ3H3V1-F1
#
_entry.id   AF-A0AAJ3H3V1-F1
#
_cell.length_a   1.000
_cell.length_b   1.000
_cell.length_c   1.000
_cell.angle_alpha   90.00
_cell.angle_beta   90.00
_cell.angle_gamma   90.00
#
_symmetry.space_group_name_H-M   'P 1'
#
loop_
_entity.id
_entity.type
_entity.pdbx_description
1 polymer ?
#
loop_
_entity_poly.entity_id
_entity_poly.type
_entity_poly.pdbx_seq_one_letter_code
_entity_poly.pdbx_strand_id
1 'polypeptide(L)'
;MENGTLRAGRIEVTNATPEIKAKLEASYQEQVRSTAQTVATARANPSWATFDDENNAVALPDVQSLSKSDATHVANGLQYLLDIGRLDGKTVTAKNGDQSTDNIAVYKDWLQAHIGVDVQA
;
A
#
# COMPACT_ATOMS: atom_id res chain seq x y z
N MET A 1 -53.79 5.76 10.14
CA MET A 1 -52.55 6.44 9.69
C MET A 1 -51.64 6.47 10.90
N GLU A 2 -50.79 5.47 11.05
CA GLU A 2 -49.92 5.34 12.22
C GLU A 2 -48.46 5.36 11.80
N ASN A 3 -47.73 6.19 12.54
CA ASN A 3 -46.55 6.92 12.16
C ASN A 3 -45.30 6.05 12.33
N GLY A 4 -44.69 5.63 11.22
CA GLY A 4 -43.44 4.87 11.21
C GLY A 4 -42.26 5.74 11.61
N THR A 5 -41.83 5.64 12.86
CA THR A 5 -40.63 6.32 13.36
C THR A 5 -39.40 5.63 12.77
N LEU A 6 -38.80 6.24 11.73
CA LEU A 6 -37.54 5.83 11.14
C LEU A 6 -36.41 6.08 12.16
N ARG A 7 -36.01 5.04 12.90
CA ARG A 7 -34.83 5.08 13.75
C ARG A 7 -33.58 4.84 12.90
N ALA A 8 -32.67 5.80 12.99
CA ALA A 8 -31.42 5.86 12.27
C ALA A 8 -30.57 4.59 12.42
N GLY A 9 -30.06 4.09 11.28
CA GLY A 9 -28.68 3.59 11.20
C GLY A 9 -28.38 2.14 11.55
N ARG A 10 -29.35 1.28 11.90
CA ARG A 10 -29.18 -0.18 11.86
C ARG A 10 -30.48 -0.81 11.39
N ILE A 11 -30.45 -1.48 10.23
CA ILE A 11 -31.52 -2.42 9.88
C ILE A 11 -31.36 -3.61 10.84
N GLU A 12 -31.94 -3.53 12.04
CA GLU A 12 -32.18 -4.71 12.85
C GLU A 12 -33.24 -5.52 12.11
N VAL A 13 -32.80 -6.53 11.36
CA VAL A 13 -33.68 -7.49 10.69
C VAL A 13 -34.29 -8.39 11.78
N THR A 14 -35.30 -7.88 12.49
CA THR A 14 -35.89 -8.49 13.69
C THR A 14 -36.60 -9.83 13.41
N ASN A 15 -36.64 -10.27 12.16
CA ASN A 15 -37.23 -11.55 11.74
C ASN A 15 -36.49 -12.22 10.56
N ALA A 16 -35.18 -11.95 10.39
CA ALA A 16 -34.39 -12.65 9.36
C ALA A 16 -34.21 -14.13 9.76
N THR A 17 -34.68 -15.03 8.90
CA THR A 17 -34.35 -16.46 9.00
C THR A 17 -32.82 -16.65 9.05
N PRO A 18 -32.33 -17.75 9.64
CA PRO A 18 -30.90 -18.06 9.68
C PRO A 18 -30.22 -17.94 8.31
N GLU A 19 -30.94 -18.28 7.24
CA GLU A 19 -30.49 -18.14 5.85
C GLU A 19 -30.25 -16.68 5.41
N ILE A 20 -31.11 -15.74 5.80
CA ILE A 20 -30.92 -14.31 5.49
C ILE A 20 -29.74 -13.73 6.27
N LYS A 21 -29.56 -14.14 7.53
CA LYS A 21 -28.40 -13.74 8.34
C LYS A 21 -27.09 -14.28 7.76
N ALA A 22 -27.07 -15.55 7.36
CA ALA A 22 -25.90 -16.17 6.74
C ALA A 22 -25.54 -15.53 5.38
N LYS A 23 -26.53 -15.21 4.55
CA LYS A 23 -26.31 -14.49 3.28
C LYS A 23 -25.76 -13.09 3.50
N LEU A 24 -26.30 -12.34 4.47
CA LEU A 24 -25.81 -11.00 4.79
C LEU A 24 -24.36 -11.01 5.28
N GLU A 25 -24.02 -11.95 6.17
CA GLU A 25 -22.65 -12.12 6.65
C GLU A 25 -21.70 -12.54 5.51
N ALA A 26 -22.11 -13.49 4.67
CA ALA A 26 -21.31 -13.91 3.52
C ALA A 26 -21.02 -12.76 2.55
N SER A 27 -22.03 -11.93 2.24
CA SER A 27 -21.86 -10.74 1.41
C SER A 27 -20.93 -9.71 2.06
N TYR A 28 -21.02 -9.50 3.37
CA TYR A 28 -20.11 -8.61 4.09
C TYR A 28 -18.66 -9.11 4.03
N GLN A 29 -18.44 -10.39 4.31
CA GLN A 29 -17.11 -11.01 4.25
C GLN A 29 -16.52 -10.96 2.84
N GLU A 30 -17.31 -11.18 1.81
CA GLU A 30 -16.89 -11.05 0.42
C GLU A 30 -16.49 -9.60 0.09
N GLN A 31 -17.28 -8.62 0.53
CA GLN A 31 -16.96 -7.20 0.34
C GLN A 31 -15.66 -6.81 1.05
N VAL A 32 -15.45 -7.28 2.29
CA VAL A 32 -14.21 -7.04 3.04
C VAL A 32 -13.02 -7.65 2.31
N ARG A 33 -13.13 -8.89 1.81
CA ARG A 33 -12.06 -9.56 1.04
C ARG A 33 -11.73 -8.81 -0.25
N SER A 34 -12.74 -8.43 -1.02
CA SER A 34 -12.57 -7.68 -2.28
C SER A 34 -11.91 -6.32 -2.04
N THR A 35 -12.34 -5.62 -0.98
CA THR A 35 -11.71 -4.35 -0.57
C THR A 35 -10.26 -4.57 -0.16
N ALA A 36 -9.99 -5.59 0.66
CA ALA A 36 -8.64 -5.93 1.11
C ALA A 36 -7.71 -6.27 -0.06
N GLN A 37 -8.20 -7.02 -1.05
CA GLN A 37 -7.46 -7.35 -2.27
C GLN A 37 -7.13 -6.10 -3.08
N THR A 38 -8.08 -5.18 -3.23
CA THR A 38 -7.87 -3.90 -3.94
C THR A 38 -6.80 -3.06 -3.24
N VAL A 39 -6.90 -2.92 -1.92
CA VAL A 39 -5.92 -2.18 -1.11
C VAL A 39 -4.54 -2.83 -1.17
N ALA A 40 -4.44 -4.15 -1.06
CA ALA A 40 -3.18 -4.87 -1.17
C ALA A 40 -2.53 -4.67 -2.54
N THR A 41 -3.32 -4.71 -3.62
CA THR A 41 -2.84 -4.51 -5.00
C THR A 41 -2.34 -3.09 -5.21
N ALA A 42 -3.06 -2.09 -4.70
CA ALA A 42 -2.65 -0.69 -4.76
C ALA A 42 -1.35 -0.43 -3.98
N ARG A 43 -1.18 -1.07 -2.82
CA ARG A 43 0.05 -0.96 -2.02
C ARG A 43 1.24 -1.70 -2.64
N ALA A 44 0.99 -2.79 -3.38
CA ALA A 44 2.03 -3.55 -4.07
C ALA A 44 2.51 -2.88 -5.37
N ASN A 45 1.76 -1.91 -5.90
CA ASN A 45 2.09 -1.17 -7.12
C ASN A 45 1.94 0.34 -6.88
N PRO A 46 2.79 0.92 -6.03
CA PRO A 46 2.73 2.34 -5.74
C PRO A 46 3.06 3.19 -6.97
N SER A 47 2.40 4.35 -7.09
CA SER A 47 2.62 5.30 -8.20
C SER A 47 4.01 5.93 -8.24
N TRP A 48 4.78 5.85 -7.15
CA TRP A 48 6.12 6.42 -7.07
C TRP A 48 7.21 5.51 -7.63
N ALA A 49 6.93 4.22 -7.86
CA ALA A 49 7.84 3.27 -8.49
C ALA A 49 7.31 2.82 -9.85
N THR A 50 8.21 2.60 -10.80
CA THR A 50 7.87 2.02 -12.11
C THR A 50 8.28 0.56 -12.14
N PHE A 51 7.30 -0.33 -12.19
CA PHE A 51 7.53 -1.77 -12.31
C PHE A 51 7.48 -2.16 -13.79
N ASP A 52 8.57 -2.76 -14.26
CA ASP A 52 8.64 -3.42 -15.56
C ASP A 52 8.64 -4.92 -15.30
N ASP A 53 7.43 -5.49 -15.22
CA ASP A 53 7.27 -6.92 -14.97
C ASP A 53 7.71 -7.79 -16.17
N GLU A 54 7.78 -7.23 -17.38
CA GLU A 54 8.25 -7.94 -18.59
C GLU A 54 9.76 -8.19 -18.54
N ASN A 55 10.54 -7.19 -18.11
CA ASN A 55 11.99 -7.26 -17.96
C ASN A 55 12.44 -7.63 -16.55
N ASN A 56 11.49 -7.95 -15.66
CA ASN A 56 11.72 -8.23 -14.25
C ASN A 56 12.57 -7.14 -13.58
N ALA A 57 12.22 -5.88 -13.83
CA ALA A 57 12.93 -4.70 -13.36
C ALA A 57 12.01 -3.73 -12.62
N VAL A 58 12.59 -2.86 -11.81
CA VAL A 58 11.89 -1.80 -11.09
C VAL A 58 12.75 -0.56 -11.01
N ALA A 59 12.21 0.58 -11.42
CA ALA A 59 12.84 1.87 -11.27
C ALA A 59 12.25 2.61 -10.06
N LEU A 60 13.13 3.00 -9.14
CA LEU A 60 12.81 3.79 -7.95
C LEU A 60 13.04 5.28 -8.24
N PRO A 61 12.31 6.19 -7.57
CA PRO A 61 12.41 7.61 -7.84
C PRO A 61 13.77 8.14 -7.38
N ASP A 62 14.23 9.19 -8.05
CA ASP A 62 15.45 9.89 -7.67
C ASP A 62 15.28 10.59 -6.31
N VAL A 63 16.15 10.27 -5.35
CA VAL A 63 16.10 10.83 -3.98
C VAL A 63 16.21 12.36 -3.98
N GLN A 64 17.09 12.94 -4.80
CA GLN A 64 17.29 14.40 -4.80
C GLN A 64 16.06 15.17 -5.30
N SER A 65 15.27 14.54 -6.16
CA SER A 65 14.03 15.10 -6.71
C SER A 65 12.84 15.01 -5.74
N LEU A 66 12.97 14.27 -4.63
CA LEU A 66 11.89 14.09 -3.65
C LEU A 66 11.87 15.21 -2.61
N SER A 67 10.66 15.60 -2.18
CA SER A 67 10.50 16.35 -0.93
C SER A 67 10.77 15.43 0.27
N LYS A 68 11.08 15.99 1.45
CA LYS A 68 11.25 15.18 2.68
C LYS A 68 10.04 14.30 3.00
N SER A 69 8.82 14.83 2.80
CA SER A 69 7.58 14.08 2.98
C SER A 69 7.47 12.93 1.98
N ASP A 70 7.81 13.17 0.71
CA ASP A 70 7.76 12.15 -0.33
C ASP A 70 8.81 11.07 -0.09
N ALA A 71 10.03 11.45 0.31
CA ALA A 71 11.08 10.51 0.69
C ALA A 71 10.67 9.63 1.89
N THR A 72 9.99 10.20 2.88
CA THR A 72 9.42 9.43 4.00
C THR A 72 8.35 8.44 3.52
N HIS A 73 7.47 8.88 2.62
CA HIS A 73 6.44 8.03 2.03
C HIS A 73 7.06 6.89 1.20
N VAL A 74 8.07 7.19 0.38
CA VAL A 74 8.83 6.20 -0.40
C VAL A 74 9.56 5.23 0.53
N ALA A 75 10.21 5.68 1.61
CA ALA A 75 10.91 4.80 2.55
C ALA A 75 9.96 3.79 3.22
N ASN A 76 8.78 4.25 3.66
CA ASN A 76 7.76 3.39 4.25
C ASN A 76 7.18 2.40 3.21
N GLY A 77 6.89 2.90 2.01
CA GLY A 77 6.41 2.07 0.90
C GLY A 77 7.43 1.01 0.48
N LEU A 78 8.70 1.39 0.37
CA LEU A 78 9.81 0.49 0.04
C LEU A 78 9.94 -0.64 1.07
N GLN A 79 9.84 -0.31 2.36
CA GLN A 79 9.87 -1.32 3.42
C GLN A 79 8.71 -2.31 3.30
N TYR A 80 7.52 -1.83 2.93
CA TYR A 80 6.36 -2.70 2.67
C TYR A 80 6.60 -3.61 1.45
N LEU A 81 7.12 -3.08 0.34
CA LEU A 81 7.42 -3.86 -0.85
C LEU A 81 8.46 -4.97 -0.60
N LEU A 82 9.43 -4.70 0.27
CA LEU A 82 10.39 -5.70 0.76
C LEU A 82 9.71 -6.78 1.60
N ASP A 83 8.85 -6.40 2.54
CA ASP A 83 8.14 -7.32 3.44
C ASP A 83 7.25 -8.32 2.68
N ILE A 84 6.55 -7.84 1.64
CA ILE A 84 5.72 -8.70 0.78
C ILE A 84 6.50 -9.40 -0.34
N GLY A 85 7.82 -9.23 -0.41
CA GLY A 85 8.68 -9.84 -1.44
C GLY A 85 8.45 -9.34 -2.86
N ARG A 86 7.81 -8.17 -3.06
CA ARG A 86 7.47 -7.66 -4.39
C ARG A 86 8.71 -7.29 -5.23
N LEU A 87 9.83 -6.99 -4.56
CA LEU A 87 11.11 -6.66 -5.19
C LEU A 87 12.04 -7.87 -5.34
N ASP A 88 11.64 -9.06 -4.85
CA ASP A 88 12.48 -10.25 -4.92
C ASP A 88 12.70 -10.67 -6.37
N GLY A 89 13.95 -11.00 -6.71
CA GLY A 89 14.39 -11.35 -8.05
C GLY A 89 14.32 -10.21 -9.09
N LYS A 90 13.93 -8.98 -8.72
CA LYS A 90 13.86 -7.83 -9.64
C LYS A 90 15.19 -7.10 -9.73
N THR A 91 15.52 -6.65 -10.95
CA THR A 91 16.61 -5.69 -11.15
C THR A 91 16.14 -4.32 -10.70
N VAL A 92 16.69 -3.82 -9.60
CA VAL A 92 16.36 -2.50 -9.07
C VAL A 92 17.24 -1.45 -9.75
N THR A 93 16.65 -0.33 -10.15
CA THR A 93 17.38 0.86 -10.59
C THR A 93 16.95 2.03 -9.72
N ALA A 94 17.87 2.52 -8.89
CA ALA A 94 17.61 3.61 -7.96
C ALA A 94 18.59 4.76 -8.18
N LYS A 95 18.16 6.00 -7.94
CA LYS A 95 18.94 7.21 -8.25
C LYS A 95 19.01 8.17 -7.06
N ASN A 96 20.11 8.91 -6.98
CA ASN A 96 20.32 10.03 -6.06
C ASN A 96 21.16 11.10 -6.77
N GLY A 97 20.49 11.94 -7.55
CA GLY A 97 21.11 12.89 -8.47
C GLY A 97 21.90 12.16 -9.56
N ASP A 98 23.20 12.46 -9.64
CA ASP A 98 24.12 11.81 -10.58
C ASP A 98 24.52 10.38 -10.16
N GLN A 99 24.17 9.95 -8.95
CA GLN A 99 24.47 8.62 -8.45
C GLN A 99 23.36 7.63 -8.81
N SER A 100 23.74 6.39 -9.11
CA SER A 100 22.79 5.30 -9.35
C SER A 100 23.26 4.02 -8.65
N THR A 101 22.31 3.21 -8.19
CA THR A 101 22.58 1.92 -7.54
C THR A 101 21.46 0.94 -7.81
N ASP A 102 21.80 -0.34 -7.86
CA ASP A 102 20.88 -1.48 -7.83
C ASP A 102 20.68 -2.03 -6.40
N ASN A 103 21.41 -1.52 -5.41
CA ASN A 103 21.34 -1.98 -4.05
C ASN A 103 20.27 -1.22 -3.24
N ILE A 104 19.20 -1.92 -2.86
CA ILE A 104 18.09 -1.35 -2.08
C ILE A 104 18.56 -0.79 -0.72
N ALA A 105 19.55 -1.42 -0.08
CA ALA A 105 20.06 -0.94 1.21
C ALA A 105 20.74 0.43 1.07
N VAL A 106 21.49 0.63 -0.02
CA VAL A 106 22.12 1.92 -0.34
C VAL A 106 21.07 2.98 -0.64
N TYR A 107 20.03 2.63 -1.41
CA TYR A 107 18.93 3.55 -1.68
C TYR A 107 18.16 3.95 -0.41
N LYS A 108 17.96 3.01 0.53
CA LYS A 108 17.31 3.29 1.82
C LYS A 108 18.15 4.27 2.68
N ASP A 109 19.47 4.10 2.68
CA ASP A 109 20.39 5.02 3.36
C ASP A 109 20.26 6.45 2.79
N TRP A 110 20.26 6.58 1.46
CA TRP A 110 20.03 7.87 0.80
C TRP A 110 18.70 8.52 1.17
N LEU A 111 17.61 7.74 1.21
CA LEU A 111 16.31 8.25 1.66
C LEU A 111 16.36 8.73 3.11
N GLN A 112 16.98 7.98 4.01
CA GLN A 112 17.09 8.35 5.43
C GLN A 112 17.91 9.62 5.63
N ALA A 113 19.05 9.72 4.94
CA ALA A 113 19.88 10.92 4.93
C ALA A 113 19.11 12.14 4.40
N HIS A 114 18.34 11.99 3.31
CA HIS A 114 17.57 13.08 2.70
C HIS A 114 16.39 13.55 3.56
N ILE A 115 15.73 12.64 4.28
CA ILE A 115 14.68 12.98 5.26
C ILE A 115 15.27 13.83 6.40
N GLY A 116 16.58 13.70 6.65
CA GLY A 116 17.25 14.31 7.79
C GLY A 116 17.09 13.47 9.05
N VAL A 117 16.89 12.16 8.90
CA VAL A 117 17.13 11.23 10.00
C VAL A 117 18.64 11.14 10.14
N ASP A 118 19.20 11.94 11.03
CA ASP A 118 20.57 11.75 11.50
C ASP A 118 20.62 10.33 12.09
N VAL A 119 21.15 9.39 11.32
CA VAL A 119 21.39 8.01 11.77
C VAL A 119 22.66 8.04 12.64
N GLN A 120 22.67 8.87 13.68
CA GLN A 120 23.70 8.82 14.72
C GLN A 120 23.16 8.04 15.91
N ALA A 121 23.85 6.91 16.12
CA ALA A 121 23.69 5.94 17.18
C ALA A 121 23.93 6.51 18.58
#